data_AF-A0A956P5Z9-F1
#
_entry.id   AF-A0A956P5Z9-F1
#
_cell.length_a   1.000
_cell.length_b   1.000
_cell.length_c   1.000
_cell.angle_alpha   90.00
_cell.angle_beta   90.00
_cell.angle_gamma   90.00
#
_symmetry.space_group_name_H-M   'P 1'
#
loop_
_entity.id
_entity.type
_entity.pdbx_description
1 polymer ?
#
loop_
_entity_poly.entity_id
_entity_poly.type
_entity_poly.pdbx_seq_one_letter_code
_entity_poly.pdbx_strand_id
1 'polypeptide(L)' 'MAKVSNSCVPRGIRVEKSKGRVRIEWSDGSVHYYDNDALRKECPC' A
#
# COMPACT_ATOMS: atom_id res chain seq x y z
N MET A 1 -10.92 21.09 -0.42
CA MET A 1 -11.03 19.91 0.46
C MET A 1 -10.90 18.68 -0.42
N ALA A 2 -9.76 17.98 -0.39
CA ALA A 2 -9.57 16.78 -1.20
C ALA A 2 -10.56 15.70 -0.72
N LYS A 3 -11.35 15.19 -1.67
CA LYS A 3 -12.39 14.20 -1.44
C LYS A 3 -11.71 12.89 -1.03
N VAL A 4 -11.58 12.63 0.27
CA VAL A 4 -11.19 11.30 0.77
C VAL A 4 -12.34 10.37 0.45
N SER A 5 -12.29 9.74 -0.72
CA SER A 5 -13.12 8.58 -1.01
C SER A 5 -12.73 7.50 -0.01
N ASN A 6 -13.73 6.84 0.57
CA ASN A 6 -13.57 5.81 1.60
C ASN A 6 -12.68 4.62 1.17
N SER A 7 -12.28 4.56 -0.12
CA SER A 7 -11.32 3.62 -0.71
C SER A 7 -9.86 3.87 -0.30
N CYS A 8 -9.50 5.07 0.15
CA CYS A 8 -8.10 5.41 0.48
C CYS A 8 -7.74 5.11 1.96
N VAL A 9 -8.56 4.33 2.66
CA VAL A 9 -8.33 3.95 4.06
C VAL A 9 -7.71 2.56 4.11
N PRO A 10 -6.42 2.42 4.47
CA PRO A 10 -5.80 1.11 4.61
C PRO A 10 -6.35 0.41 5.85
N ARG A 11 -6.87 -0.80 5.66
CA ARG A 11 -7.32 -1.69 6.74
C ARG A 11 -6.18 -2.52 7.30
N GLY A 12 -5.17 -2.82 6.49
CA GLY A 12 -4.01 -3.61 6.92
C GLY A 12 -2.81 -3.39 6.02
N ILE A 13 -1.62 -3.33 6.63
CA ILE A 13 -0.34 -3.21 5.91
C ILE A 13 0.55 -4.34 6.41
N ARG A 14 1.10 -5.14 5.49
CA ARG A 14 1.97 -6.28 5.80
C ARG A 14 3.18 -6.30 4.88
N VAL A 15 4.35 -6.54 5.44
CA VAL A 15 5.59 -6.68 4.67
C VAL A 15 5.89 -8.17 4.45
N GLU A 16 5.81 -8.61 3.20
CA GLU A 16 6.21 -9.96 2.79
C GLU A 16 7.70 -9.98 2.49
N LYS A 17 8.54 -10.02 3.54
CA LYS A 17 10.01 -9.95 3.43
C LYS A 17 10.59 -11.00 2.48
N SER A 18 10.07 -12.23 2.51
CA SER A 18 10.50 -13.32 1.64
C SER A 18 10.23 -13.07 0.15
N LYS A 19 9.27 -12.20 -0.18
CA LYS A 19 8.89 -11.86 -1.56
C LYS A 19 9.34 -10.45 -1.97
N GLY A 20 9.98 -9.70 -1.06
CA GLY A 20 10.46 -8.35 -1.35
C GLY A 20 9.35 -7.33 -1.65
N ARG A 21 8.15 -7.49 -1.06
CA ARG A 21 7.00 -6.63 -1.35
C ARG A 21 6.15 -6.31 -0.12
N VAL A 22 5.42 -5.22 -0.19
CA VAL A 22 4.41 -4.78 0.78
C VAL A 22 3.02 -5.09 0.24
N ARG A 23 2.19 -5.74 1.06
CA ARG A 23 0.77 -5.97 0.80
C ARG A 23 -0.04 -4.96 1.60
N ILE A 24 -0.94 -4.25 0.93
CA ILE A 24 -1.89 -3.33 1.54
C ILE A 24 -3.30 -3.82 1.27
N GLU A 25 -4.09 -3.94 2.33
CA GLU A 25 -5.52 -4.25 2.30
C GLU A 25 -6.28 -2.96 2.54
N TRP A 26 -7.18 -2.61 1.63
CA TRP A 26 -7.97 -1.39 1.67
C TRP A 26 -9.36 -1.67 2.25
N SER A 27 -10.02 -0.60 2.72
CA SER A 27 -11.34 -0.71 3.36
C SER A 27 -12.47 -1.04 2.40
N ASP A 28 -12.25 -0.87 1.09
CA ASP A 28 -13.14 -1.30 0.02
C ASP A 28 -13.03 -2.81 -0.30
N GLY A 29 -12.10 -3.52 0.34
CA GLY A 29 -11.80 -4.93 0.10
C GLY A 29 -10.71 -5.16 -0.95
N SER A 30 -10.20 -4.11 -1.60
CA SER A 30 -9.12 -4.21 -2.57
C SER A 30 -7.80 -4.57 -1.88
N VAL A 31 -6.97 -5.36 -2.56
CA VAL A 31 -5.63 -5.74 -2.07
C VAL A 31 -4.59 -5.36 -3.10
N HIS A 32 -3.61 -4.57 -2.69
CA HIS A 32 -2.54 -4.09 -3.55
C HIS A 32 -1.19 -4.61 -3.06
N TYR A 33 -0.29 -4.86 -4.00
CA TYR A 33 1.08 -5.27 -3.74
C TYR A 33 2.03 -4.23 -4.33
N TYR A 34 3.02 -3.85 -3.54
CA TYR A 34 4.02 -2.86 -3.91
C TYR A 34 5.41 -3.46 -3.67
N ASP A 35 6.25 -3.49 -4.69
CA ASP A 35 7.61 -3.99 -4.51
C ASP A 35 8.44 -3.00 -3.68
N ASN A 36 9.29 -3.54 -2.82
CA ASN A 36 10.11 -2.73 -1.91
C ASN A 36 11.05 -1.79 -2.69
N ASP A 37 11.56 -2.25 -3.83
CA ASP A 37 12.46 -1.47 -4.69
C ASP A 37 11.73 -0.27 -5.31
N ALA A 38 10.52 -0.49 -5.84
CA ALA A 38 9.67 0.55 -6.39
C ALA A 38 9.29 1.60 -5.33
N LEU A 39 8.93 1.16 -4.12
CA LEU A 39 8.64 2.07 -3.00
C LEU A 39 9.85 2.90 -2.61
N ARG A 40 11.06 2.32 -2.64
CA ARG A 40 12.29 3.04 -2.32
C ARG A 40 12.66 4.06 -3.39
N LYS A 41 12.41 3.73 -4.65
CA LYS A 41 12.65 4.60 -5.80
C LYS A 41 11.73 5.83 -5.78
N GLU A 42 10.46 5.63 -5.45
CA GLU A 42 9.46 6.69 -5.34
C GLU A 42 9.36 7.24 -3.90
N CYS A 43 10.46 7.23 -3.13
CA CYS A 43 10.44 7.84 -1.79
C CYS A 43 10.07 9.32 -1.94
N PRO A 44 9.08 9.82 -1.18
CA PRO A 44 8.80 11.26 -1.12
C PRO A 44 9.78 12.02 -0.21
N CYS A 45 10.78 11.31 0.31
CA CYS A 45 12.01 11.84 0.86
C CYS A 45 13.03 12.05 -0.28
#